data_AF-D2AXN4-F1
#
_entry.id   AF-D2AXN4-F1
#
_cell.length_a   1.000
_cell.length_b   1.000
_cell.length_c   1.000
_cell.angle_alpha   90.00
_cell.angle_beta   90.00
_cell.angle_gamma   90.00
#
_symmetry.space_group_name_H-M   'P 1'
#
loop_
_entity.id
_entity.type
_entity.pdbx_description
1 polymer ?
#
loop_
_entity_poly.entity_id
_entity_poly.type
_entity_poly.pdbx_seq_one_letter_code
_entity_poly.pdbx_strand_id
1 'polypeptide(L)'
;MPSPTQVVPVPSALLSPVRPGGCDEAAAALTAYRRNGGTIRSSQAAAAHQTYLDLMGAVLDAQGVVGAKISRLAAEFRELNFRLTGMTGGDPNQVIADINTDVAELKRLCGSV
;
A
#
# COMPACT_ATOMS: atom_id res chain seq x y z
N MET A 1 8.06 -11.50 -61.86
CA MET A 1 8.30 -10.63 -60.70
C MET A 1 7.21 -10.91 -59.67
N PRO A 2 7.52 -11.38 -58.45
CA PRO A 2 6.49 -11.54 -57.42
C PRO A 2 6.26 -10.22 -56.65
N SER A 3 4.99 -9.93 -56.37
CA SER A 3 4.49 -8.73 -55.71
C SER A 3 4.95 -8.59 -54.25
N PRO A 4 5.16 -7.36 -53.73
CA PRO A 4 5.58 -7.17 -52.35
C PRO A 4 4.42 -7.40 -51.39
N THR A 5 4.60 -8.33 -50.46
CA THR A 5 3.72 -8.55 -49.32
C THR A 5 3.70 -7.30 -48.45
N GLN A 6 2.53 -6.66 -48.35
CA GLN A 6 2.30 -5.49 -47.52
C GLN A 6 2.39 -5.90 -46.05
N VAL A 7 3.44 -5.48 -45.35
CA VAL A 7 3.60 -5.68 -43.91
C VAL A 7 2.63 -4.73 -43.21
N VAL A 8 1.52 -5.26 -42.71
CA VAL A 8 0.58 -4.52 -41.86
C VAL A 8 1.30 -4.23 -40.53
N PRO A 9 1.44 -2.96 -40.12
CA PRO A 9 1.97 -2.66 -38.80
C PRO A 9 0.99 -3.18 -37.76
N VAL A 10 1.42 -4.16 -36.96
CA VAL A 10 0.68 -4.59 -35.78
C VAL A 10 0.58 -3.38 -34.85
N PRO A 11 -0.63 -2.92 -34.47
CA PRO A 11 -0.76 -1.83 -33.52
C PRO A 11 -0.06 -2.25 -32.22
N SER A 12 0.92 -1.46 -31.78
CA SER A 12 1.51 -1.62 -30.46
C SER A 12 0.36 -1.60 -29.46
N ALA A 13 0.05 -2.76 -28.86
CA ALA A 13 -0.89 -2.84 -27.77
C ALA A 13 -0.46 -1.79 -26.75
N LEU A 14 -1.37 -0.85 -26.47
CA LEU A 14 -1.19 0.17 -25.45
C LEU A 14 -0.85 -0.58 -24.16
N LEU A 15 0.44 -0.61 -23.81
CA LEU A 15 0.91 -1.17 -22.55
C LEU A 15 0.27 -0.31 -21.48
N SER A 16 -0.80 -0.82 -20.85
CA SER A 16 -1.37 -0.22 -19.66
C SER A 16 -0.21 0.12 -18.72
N PRO A 17 -0.13 1.35 -18.17
CA PRO A 17 0.95 1.69 -17.27
C PRO A 17 0.98 0.65 -16.16
N VAL A 18 2.07 -0.12 -16.12
CA VAL A 18 2.27 -1.18 -15.12
C VAL A 18 2.31 -0.46 -13.78
N ARG A 19 1.29 -0.69 -12.93
CA ARG A 19 1.31 -0.19 -11.56
C ARG A 19 2.59 -0.70 -10.89
N PRO A 20 3.30 0.15 -10.12
CA PRO A 20 4.45 -0.33 -9.36
C PRO A 20 4.05 -1.52 -8.48
N GLY A 21 4.91 -2.53 -8.38
CA GLY A 21 4.64 -3.71 -7.56
C GLY A 21 4.36 -3.36 -6.09
N GLY A 22 3.50 -4.15 -5.44
CA GLY A 22 3.05 -3.94 -4.07
C GLY A 22 1.99 -2.85 -3.88
N CYS A 23 1.64 -2.07 -4.92
CA CYS A 23 0.63 -1.01 -4.80
C CYS A 23 -0.79 -1.55 -4.58
N ASP A 24 -1.16 -2.64 -5.25
CA ASP A 24 -2.50 -3.21 -5.15
C ASP A 24 -2.70 -3.92 -3.81
N GLU A 25 -1.69 -4.68 -3.37
CA GLU A 25 -1.64 -5.34 -2.08
C GLU A 25 -1.66 -4.32 -0.93
N ALA A 26 -0.85 -3.26 -1.02
CA ALA A 26 -0.87 -2.19 -0.03
C ALA A 26 -2.22 -1.45 -0.01
N ALA A 27 -2.83 -1.18 -1.16
CA ALA A 27 -4.16 -0.56 -1.22
C ALA A 27 -5.24 -1.46 -0.60
N ALA A 28 -5.16 -2.78 -0.81
CA ALA A 28 -6.05 -3.75 -0.20
C ALA A 28 -5.89 -3.77 1.33
N ALA A 29 -4.65 -3.84 1.84
CA ALA A 29 -4.35 -3.80 3.27
C ALA A 29 -4.90 -2.53 3.95
N LEU A 30 -4.71 -1.37 3.33
CA LEU A 30 -5.20 -0.07 3.83
C LEU A 30 -6.74 0.04 3.80
N THR A 31 -7.37 -0.62 2.84
CA THR A 31 -8.84 -0.68 2.76
C THR A 31 -9.40 -1.61 3.84
N ALA A 32 -8.75 -2.75 4.06
CA ALA A 32 -9.09 -3.68 5.13
C ALA A 32 -8.96 -3.03 6.51
N TYR A 33 -7.90 -2.25 6.76
CA TYR A 33 -7.75 -1.49 8.00
C TYR A 33 -8.96 -0.59 8.27
N ARG A 34 -9.35 0.22 7.27
CA ARG A 34 -10.47 1.16 7.42
C ARG A 34 -11.80 0.46 7.66
N ARG A 35 -11.99 -0.72 7.06
CA ARG A 35 -13.20 -1.53 7.25
C ARG A 35 -13.24 -2.18 8.63
N ASN A 36 -12.11 -2.67 9.11
CA ASN A 36 -12.03 -3.57 10.28
C ASN A 36 -11.64 -2.86 11.58
N GLY A 37 -11.05 -1.66 11.51
CA GLY A 37 -10.55 -0.95 12.69
C GLY A 37 -11.64 -0.61 13.70
N GLY A 38 -12.86 -0.33 13.25
CA GLY A 38 -13.99 0.01 14.10
C GLY A 38 -13.71 1.23 15.00
N THR A 39 -14.52 1.41 16.04
CA THR A 39 -14.39 2.51 17.03
C THR A 39 -13.84 2.05 18.38
N ILE A 40 -13.64 0.75 18.56
CA ILE A 40 -13.17 0.17 19.82
C ILE A 40 -11.66 -0.04 19.73
N ARG A 41 -10.93 0.31 20.80
CA ARG A 41 -9.47 0.25 20.84
C ARG A 41 -8.90 -1.12 20.47
N SER A 42 -9.54 -2.21 20.93
CA SER A 42 -9.10 -3.58 20.66
C SER A 42 -9.27 -4.01 19.21
N SER A 43 -10.39 -3.65 18.56
CA SER A 43 -10.59 -3.92 17.13
C SER A 43 -9.58 -3.14 16.29
N GLN A 44 -9.32 -1.89 16.68
CA GLN A 44 -8.34 -1.04 15.99
C GLN A 44 -6.92 -1.62 16.12
N ALA A 45 -6.56 -2.14 17.29
CA ALA A 45 -5.26 -2.78 17.51
C ALA A 45 -5.10 -4.04 16.64
N ALA A 46 -6.13 -4.89 16.60
CA ALA A 46 -6.12 -6.10 15.79
C ALA A 46 -6.02 -5.79 14.30
N ALA A 47 -6.79 -4.81 13.82
CA ALA A 47 -6.72 -4.35 12.44
C ALA A 47 -5.34 -3.77 12.10
N ALA A 48 -4.76 -2.95 13.00
CA ALA A 48 -3.43 -2.39 12.78
C ALA A 48 -2.35 -3.48 12.67
N HIS A 49 -2.42 -4.51 13.52
CA HIS A 49 -1.50 -5.65 13.44
C HIS A 49 -1.64 -6.44 12.14
N GLN A 50 -2.88 -6.71 11.71
CA GLN A 50 -3.12 -7.41 10.45
C GLN A 50 -2.59 -6.59 9.26
N THR A 51 -2.87 -5.29 9.22
CA THR A 51 -2.38 -4.40 8.16
C THR A 51 -0.85 -4.33 8.13
N TYR A 52 -0.18 -4.36 9.28
CA TYR A 52 1.28 -4.49 9.32
C TYR A 52 1.78 -5.76 8.61
N LEU A 53 1.17 -6.92 8.89
CA LEU A 53 1.53 -8.19 8.25
C LEU A 53 1.28 -8.16 6.74
N ASP A 54 0.13 -7.62 6.33
CA ASP A 54 -0.25 -7.53 4.91
C ASP A 54 0.72 -6.60 4.16
N LEU A 55 1.12 -5.47 4.77
CA LEU A 55 2.10 -4.55 4.18
C LEU A 55 3.50 -5.17 4.09
N MET A 56 3.92 -5.97 5.08
CA MET A 56 5.17 -6.73 4.99
C MET A 56 5.16 -7.71 3.81
N GLY A 57 4.00 -8.29 3.48
CA GLY A 57 3.80 -9.06 2.26
C GLY A 57 3.96 -8.19 1.00
N ALA A 58 3.28 -7.04 0.95
CA ALA A 58 3.35 -6.11 -0.18
C ALA A 58 4.76 -5.56 -0.46
N VAL A 59 5.61 -5.44 0.57
CA VAL A 59 7.02 -5.02 0.41
C VAL A 59 7.81 -6.01 -0.46
N LEU A 60 7.47 -7.31 -0.46
CA LEU A 60 8.22 -8.32 -1.21
C LEU A 60 8.15 -8.10 -2.73
N ASP A 61 7.05 -7.52 -3.19
CA ASP A 61 6.80 -7.22 -4.60
C ASP A 61 7.12 -5.76 -4.97
N ALA A 62 7.38 -4.91 -3.98
CA ALA A 62 7.63 -3.49 -4.16
C ALA A 62 9.12 -3.16 -4.27
N GLN A 63 9.45 -2.22 -5.16
CA GLN A 63 10.83 -1.75 -5.36
C GLN A 63 10.94 -0.23 -5.25
N GLY A 64 12.16 0.26 -4.98
CA GLY A 64 12.48 1.68 -4.95
C GLY A 64 11.64 2.47 -3.93
N VAL A 65 11.19 3.66 -4.33
CA VAL A 65 10.47 4.60 -3.45
C VAL A 65 9.13 4.05 -2.96
N VAL A 66 8.47 3.18 -3.74
CA VAL A 66 7.21 2.54 -3.34
C VAL A 66 7.48 1.53 -2.22
N GLY A 67 8.48 0.67 -2.38
CA GLY A 67 8.86 -0.29 -1.35
C GLY A 67 9.28 0.37 -0.04
N ALA A 68 10.03 1.48 -0.13
CA ALA A 68 10.40 2.27 1.05
C ALA A 68 9.18 2.87 1.77
N LYS A 69 8.19 3.37 1.01
CA LYS A 69 6.95 3.92 1.59
C LYS A 69 6.05 2.84 2.19
N ILE A 70 5.89 1.69 1.55
CA ILE A 70 5.14 0.54 2.11
C ILE A 70 5.82 0.04 3.40
N SER A 71 7.15 -0.04 3.42
CA SER A 71 7.92 -0.44 4.60
C SER A 71 7.72 0.53 5.76
N ARG A 72 7.71 1.84 5.48
CA ARG A 72 7.43 2.86 6.49
C ARG A 72 6.01 2.75 7.04
N LEU A 73 5.01 2.59 6.19
CA LEU A 73 3.63 2.36 6.61
C LEU A 73 3.51 1.11 7.48
N ALA A 74 4.21 0.01 7.13
CA ALA A 74 4.22 -1.19 7.96
C ALA A 74 4.75 -0.90 9.38
N ALA A 75 5.84 -0.13 9.50
CA ALA A 75 6.39 0.29 10.78
C ALA A 75 5.40 1.17 11.58
N GLU A 76 4.71 2.09 10.92
CA GLU A 76 3.70 2.96 11.54
C GLU A 76 2.48 2.15 12.03
N PHE A 77 2.02 1.15 11.28
CA PHE A 77 0.94 0.26 11.72
C PHE A 77 1.34 -0.64 12.89
N ARG A 78 2.61 -1.10 12.92
CA ARG A 78 3.16 -1.81 14.08
C ARG A 78 3.20 -0.92 15.31
N GLU A 79 3.68 0.31 15.17
CA GLU A 79 3.70 1.29 16.26
C GLU A 79 2.29 1.61 16.75
N LEU A 80 1.33 1.78 15.83
CA LEU A 80 -0.07 1.99 16.18
C LEU A 80 -0.62 0.80 16.98
N ASN A 81 -0.34 -0.43 16.57
CA ASN A 81 -0.72 -1.61 17.35
C ASN A 81 -0.13 -1.55 18.77
N PHE A 82 1.16 -1.25 18.91
CA PHE A 82 1.83 -1.18 20.21
C PHE A 82 1.24 -0.11 21.13
N ARG A 83 0.91 1.07 20.60
CA ARG A 83 0.24 2.11 21.39
C ARG A 83 -1.16 1.67 21.79
N LEU A 84 -1.92 1.09 20.86
CA LEU A 84 -3.29 0.64 21.13
C LEU A 84 -3.37 -0.51 22.13
N THR A 85 -2.39 -1.42 22.14
CA THR A 85 -2.30 -2.50 23.14
C THR A 85 -1.69 -2.05 24.47
N GLY A 86 -1.09 -0.85 24.52
CA GLY A 86 -0.41 -0.33 25.69
C GLY A 86 1.00 -0.88 25.89
N MET A 87 1.57 -1.56 24.88
CA MET A 87 2.98 -1.98 24.89
C MET A 87 3.94 -0.80 24.82
N THR A 88 3.55 0.29 24.15
CA THR A 88 4.26 1.56 24.13
C THR A 88 3.35 2.70 24.60
N GLY A 89 3.96 3.73 25.19
CA GLY A 89 3.25 4.97 25.55
C GLY A 89 3.04 5.88 24.34
N GLY A 90 2.28 6.96 24.53
CA GLY A 90 2.03 7.98 23.51
C GLY A 90 0.61 7.95 22.94
N ASP A 91 0.26 9.02 22.24
CA ASP A 91 -1.07 9.17 21.65
C ASP A 91 -1.18 8.35 20.35
N PRO A 92 -2.11 7.38 20.23
CA PRO A 92 -2.38 6.69 18.98
C PRO A 92 -2.80 7.63 17.83
N ASN A 93 -3.41 8.77 18.14
CA ASN A 93 -3.88 9.72 17.12
C ASN A 93 -2.74 10.39 16.37
N GLN A 94 -1.57 10.56 17.00
CA GLN A 94 -0.37 11.07 16.32
C GLN A 94 0.09 10.10 15.23
N VAL A 95 0.16 8.81 15.54
CA VAL A 95 0.55 7.77 14.57
C VAL A 95 -0.48 7.66 13.45
N ILE A 96 -1.78 7.80 13.77
CA ILE A 96 -2.85 7.81 12.75
C ILE A 96 -2.68 9.01 11.80
N ALA A 97 -2.27 10.17 12.29
CA ALA A 97 -2.01 11.34 11.45
C ALA A 97 -0.82 11.11 10.49
N ASP A 98 0.25 10.49 10.98
CA ASP A 98 1.41 10.11 10.16
C ASP A 98 1.02 9.08 9.09
N ILE A 99 0.29 8.03 9.48
CA ILE A 99 -0.25 7.02 8.55
C ILE A 99 -1.08 7.68 7.46
N ASN A 100 -1.99 8.60 7.81
CA ASN A 100 -2.83 9.27 6.82
C ASN A 100 -2.01 10.08 5.80
N THR A 101 -0.93 10.72 6.25
CA THR A 101 0.00 11.46 5.40
C THR A 101 0.73 10.52 4.45
N ASP A 102 1.28 9.42 4.98
CA ASP A 102 2.03 8.44 4.21
C ASP A 102 1.16 7.62 3.25
N VAL A 103 -0.11 7.37 3.60
CA VAL A 103 -1.11 6.79 2.70
C VAL A 103 -1.39 7.72 1.51
N ALA A 104 -1.50 9.03 1.75
CA ALA A 104 -1.71 9.99 0.67
C ALA A 104 -0.50 10.05 -0.27
N GLU A 105 0.72 9.97 0.28
CA GLU A 105 1.95 9.90 -0.51
C GLU A 105 2.02 8.60 -1.32
N LEU A 106 1.74 7.44 -0.71
CA LEU A 106 1.73 6.15 -1.40
C LEU A 106 0.76 6.14 -2.58
N LYS A 107 -0.45 6.70 -2.42
CA LYS A 107 -1.42 6.80 -3.53
C LYS A 107 -0.86 7.56 -4.73
N ARG A 108 -0.14 8.67 -4.48
CA ARG A 108 0.52 9.45 -5.53
C ARG A 108 1.60 8.63 -6.23
N LEU A 109 2.43 7.91 -5.47
CA LEU A 109 3.48 7.04 -6.02
C LEU A 109 2.92 5.88 -6.85
N CYS A 110 1.79 5.32 -6.43
CA CYS A 110 1.10 4.23 -7.11
C CYS A 110 0.23 4.67 -8.30
N GLY A 111 0.25 5.97 -8.68
CA GLY A 111 -0.53 6.49 -9.80
C GLY A 111 -2.05 6.44 -9.57
N SER A 112 -2.50 6.32 -8.33
CA SER A 112 -3.92 6.44 -7.98
C SER A 112 -4.24 7.91 -7.73
N VAL A 113 -4.63 8.61 -8.80
CA VAL A 113 -5.28 9.92 -8.75
C VAL A 113 -6.77 9.77 -8.51
#